data_AF-A0A1E2WH14-F1
#
_entry.id   AF-A0A1E2WH14-F1
#
_cell.length_a   1.000
_cell.length_b   1.000
_cell.length_c   1.000
_cell.angle_alpha   90.00
_cell.angle_beta   90.00
_cell.angle_gamma   90.00
#
_symmetry.space_group_name_H-M   'P 1'
#
loop_
_entity.id
_entity.type
_entity.pdbx_description
1 polymer ?
#
loop_
_entity_poly.entity_id
_entity_poly.type
_entity_poly.pdbx_seq_one_letter_code
_entity_poly.pdbx_strand_id
1 'polypeptide(L)'
;MTVQKSQYEASLAEYSNHLAAIALLKQYRPYLEMIPSLRRPDESVITIPLPIVRLRNTATTTPQTICLPCDVAILMCDPEWKIKTGAEILVFIHRAHEDFSDLLGRWRQTQVFLDNDYEWLMPLRHSHILSEGANTIYPLFVVFSETLERIQRGLVGAELPFIIQTPDLLLEENFTDIFSPEVPPA
;
A
#
# COMPACT_ATOMS: atom_id res chain seq x y z
N MET A 1 17.49 9.61 -16.12
CA MET A 1 16.14 9.72 -16.71
C MET A 1 15.18 10.05 -15.59
N THR A 2 14.04 10.68 -15.85
CA THR A 2 13.01 10.94 -14.83
C THR A 2 11.98 9.81 -14.84
N VAL A 3 11.44 9.49 -13.67
CA VAL A 3 10.32 8.54 -13.55
C VAL A 3 9.17 8.99 -14.44
N GLN A 4 8.60 8.04 -15.20
CA GLN A 4 7.47 8.30 -16.07
C GLN A 4 6.16 8.15 -15.32
N LYS A 5 5.15 8.95 -15.67
CA LYS A 5 3.81 8.81 -15.09
C LYS A 5 3.24 7.39 -15.30
N SER A 6 3.52 6.76 -16.44
CA SER A 6 3.12 5.38 -16.74
C SER A 6 3.64 4.36 -15.72
N GLN A 7 4.87 4.53 -15.22
CA GLN A 7 5.47 3.65 -14.20
C GLN A 7 4.74 3.76 -12.87
N TYR A 8 4.42 5.00 -12.46
CA TYR A 8 3.61 5.25 -11.28
C TYR A 8 2.20 4.63 -11.40
N GLU A 9 1.50 4.87 -12.51
CA GLU A 9 0.14 4.34 -12.72
C GLU A 9 0.12 2.81 -12.78
N ALA A 10 1.13 2.19 -13.42
CA ALA A 10 1.29 0.74 -13.44
C ALA A 10 1.47 0.17 -12.04
N SER A 11 2.35 0.78 -11.23
CA SER A 11 2.59 0.38 -9.84
C SER A 11 1.34 0.53 -8.97
N LEU A 12 0.62 1.66 -9.11
CA LEU A 12 -0.62 1.89 -8.37
C LEU A 12 -1.68 0.84 -8.72
N ALA A 13 -1.86 0.54 -10.01
CA ALA A 13 -2.79 -0.49 -10.46
C ALA A 13 -2.39 -1.88 -9.97
N GLU A 14 -1.10 -2.20 -10.01
CA GLU A 14 -0.55 -3.46 -9.53
C GLU A 14 -0.78 -3.65 -8.03
N TYR A 15 -0.31 -2.72 -7.19
CA TYR A 15 -0.43 -2.83 -5.73
C TYR A 15 -1.85 -2.62 -5.19
N SER A 16 -2.81 -2.24 -6.04
CA SER A 16 -4.23 -2.32 -5.72
C SER A 16 -4.71 -3.78 -5.55
N ASN A 17 -3.98 -4.75 -6.13
CA ASN A 17 -4.23 -6.17 -5.98
C ASN A 17 -3.51 -6.73 -4.73
N HIS A 18 -4.22 -7.49 -3.90
CA HIS A 18 -3.66 -8.06 -2.66
C HIS A 18 -2.48 -9.02 -2.89
N LEU A 19 -2.47 -9.82 -3.95
CA LEU A 19 -1.35 -10.72 -4.26
C LEU A 19 -0.09 -9.93 -4.61
N ALA A 20 -0.24 -8.89 -5.44
CA ALA A 20 0.87 -8.02 -5.80
C ALA A 20 1.35 -7.17 -4.62
N ALA A 21 0.45 -6.71 -3.74
CA ALA A 21 0.83 -6.05 -2.50
C ALA A 21 1.63 -7.00 -1.58
N ILE A 22 1.27 -8.28 -1.50
CA ILE A 22 2.07 -9.27 -0.75
C ILE A 22 3.43 -9.48 -1.43
N ALA A 23 3.47 -9.56 -2.77
CA ALA A 23 4.72 -9.67 -3.52
C ALA A 23 5.64 -8.46 -3.28
N LEU A 24 5.07 -7.25 -3.18
CA LEU A 24 5.76 -6.05 -2.74
C LEU A 24 6.34 -6.22 -1.33
N LEU A 25 5.54 -6.70 -0.36
CA LEU A 25 6.01 -6.92 1.00
C LEU A 25 7.08 -8.01 1.11
N LYS A 26 7.12 -9.00 0.21
CA LYS A 26 8.22 -9.99 0.16
C LYS A 26 9.58 -9.33 -0.07
N GLN A 27 9.63 -8.19 -0.74
CA GLN A 27 10.86 -7.42 -0.95
C GLN A 27 11.32 -6.69 0.32
N TYR A 28 10.42 -6.51 1.30
CA TYR A 28 10.72 -5.93 2.60
C TYR A 28 10.19 -6.81 3.74
N ARG A 29 10.96 -7.86 4.03
CA ARG A 29 10.62 -8.94 4.97
C ARG A 29 10.04 -8.49 6.33
N PRO A 30 10.53 -7.43 7.00
CA PRO A 30 9.97 -7.01 8.29
C PRO A 30 8.47 -6.73 8.26
N TYR A 31 7.95 -6.25 7.11
CA TYR A 31 6.52 -5.99 6.95
C TYR A 31 5.74 -7.24 6.50
N LEU A 32 6.36 -8.13 5.72
CA LEU A 32 5.76 -9.43 5.38
C LEU A 32 5.43 -10.24 6.64
N GLU A 33 6.32 -10.20 7.63
CA GLU A 33 6.17 -10.92 8.91
C GLU A 33 5.01 -10.40 9.77
N MET A 34 4.43 -9.23 9.43
CA MET A 34 3.22 -8.70 10.09
C MET A 34 1.92 -9.31 9.56
N ILE A 35 1.95 -10.04 8.43
CA ILE A 35 0.74 -10.64 7.86
C ILE A 35 0.26 -11.78 8.77
N PRO A 36 -0.99 -11.72 9.28
CA PRO A 36 -1.50 -12.72 10.23
C PRO A 36 -1.50 -14.15 9.69
N SER A 37 -1.78 -14.32 8.39
CA SER A 37 -1.72 -15.64 7.74
C SER A 37 -1.35 -15.55 6.26
N LEU A 38 -0.23 -16.17 5.90
CA LEU A 38 0.15 -16.37 4.50
C LEU A 38 -0.61 -17.52 3.81
N ARG A 39 -1.35 -18.33 4.58
CA ARG A 39 -2.16 -19.43 4.02
C ARG A 39 -3.49 -18.96 3.43
N ARG A 40 -3.98 -17.79 3.86
CA ARG A 40 -5.20 -17.14 3.37
C ARG A 40 -4.93 -15.65 3.10
N PRO A 41 -4.11 -15.36 2.09
CA PRO A 41 -3.61 -14.01 1.82
C PRO A 41 -4.73 -13.02 1.46
N ASP A 42 -5.74 -13.49 0.73
CA ASP A 42 -6.91 -12.74 0.30
C ASP A 42 -7.84 -12.33 1.45
N GLU A 43 -7.80 -13.07 2.56
CA GLU A 43 -8.51 -12.75 3.80
C GLU A 43 -7.65 -11.98 4.81
N SER A 44 -6.32 -12.07 4.69
CA SER A 44 -5.38 -11.50 5.66
C SER A 44 -4.87 -10.11 5.29
N VAL A 45 -5.05 -9.69 4.03
CA VAL A 45 -4.54 -8.42 3.51
C VAL A 45 -5.63 -7.71 2.71
N ILE A 46 -5.93 -6.47 3.11
CA ILE A 46 -6.84 -5.60 2.37
C ILE A 46 -6.05 -4.43 1.81
N THR A 47 -6.04 -4.32 0.49
CA THR A 47 -5.48 -3.18 -0.23
C THR A 47 -6.57 -2.14 -0.49
N ILE A 48 -6.29 -0.88 -0.13
CA ILE A 48 -7.17 0.26 -0.40
C ILE A 48 -6.34 1.27 -1.21
N PRO A 49 -6.53 1.36 -2.53
CA PRO A 49 -5.87 2.37 -3.33
C PRO A 49 -6.50 3.75 -3.08
N LEU A 50 -5.66 4.79 -3.11
CA LEU A 50 -6.03 6.20 -2.89
C LEU A 50 -6.96 6.35 -1.66
N PRO A 51 -6.49 5.93 -0.48
CA PRO A 51 -7.38 5.53 0.57
C PRO A 51 -8.01 6.73 1.27
N ILE A 52 -9.27 6.57 1.65
CA ILE A 52 -10.10 7.62 2.25
C ILE A 52 -10.38 7.25 3.71
N VAL A 53 -10.26 8.23 4.60
CA VAL A 53 -10.60 8.09 6.01
C VAL A 53 -11.63 9.11 6.45
N ARG A 54 -12.43 8.73 7.44
CA ARG A 54 -13.28 9.64 8.21
C ARG A 54 -12.56 9.97 9.51
N LEU A 55 -12.23 11.23 9.71
CA LEU A 55 -11.65 11.72 10.96
C LEU A 55 -12.76 11.94 11.98
N ARG A 56 -12.56 11.39 13.19
CA ARG A 56 -13.42 11.57 14.36
C ARG A 56 -12.79 12.65 15.24
N ASN A 57 -13.35 13.86 15.19
CA ASN A 57 -12.91 14.95 16.06
C ASN A 57 -13.64 14.90 17.40
N THR A 58 -12.89 15.05 18.49
CA THR A 58 -13.39 14.92 19.87
C THR A 58 -14.09 16.16 20.43
N ALA A 59 -14.32 17.21 19.63
CA ALA A 59 -15.04 18.40 20.09
C ALA A 59 -15.82 19.08 18.95
N THR A 60 -17.13 18.84 18.89
CA THR A 60 -18.16 19.73 18.29
C THR A 60 -18.12 20.04 16.79
N THR A 61 -17.32 19.34 15.97
CA THR A 61 -17.28 19.53 14.51
C THR A 61 -17.79 18.31 13.76
N THR A 62 -18.42 18.54 12.60
CA THR A 62 -18.92 17.48 11.72
C THR A 62 -17.77 16.55 11.30
N PRO A 63 -17.98 15.22 11.27
CA PRO A 63 -16.95 14.28 10.84
C PRO A 63 -16.44 14.64 9.45
N GLN A 64 -15.12 14.76 9.30
CA GLN A 64 -14.47 15.16 8.06
C GLN A 64 -13.98 13.93 7.32
N THR A 65 -14.34 13.79 6.05
CA THR A 65 -13.81 12.73 5.18
C THR A 65 -12.69 13.29 4.33
N ILE A 66 -11.53 12.65 4.36
CA ILE A 66 -10.34 13.09 3.61
C ILE A 66 -9.73 11.91 2.84
N CYS A 67 -9.16 12.20 1.68
CA CYS A 67 -8.25 11.28 0.99
C CYS A 67 -6.86 11.46 1.59
N LEU A 68 -6.23 10.39 2.03
CA LEU A 68 -4.88 10.46 2.57
C LEU A 68 -3.88 10.68 1.44
N PRO A 69 -2.80 11.43 1.68
CA PRO A 69 -1.74 11.64 0.68
C PRO A 69 -0.83 10.41 0.49
N CYS A 70 -1.30 9.19 0.72
CA CYS A 70 -0.61 7.95 0.34
C CYS A 70 -1.29 7.31 -0.88
N ASP A 71 -0.59 6.37 -1.53
CA ASP A 71 -1.07 5.78 -2.78
C ASP A 71 -1.86 4.49 -2.55
N VAL A 72 -1.41 3.65 -1.61
CA VAL A 72 -2.12 2.42 -1.21
C VAL A 72 -2.01 2.25 0.31
N ALA A 73 -3.12 1.96 0.98
CA ALA A 73 -3.11 1.42 2.33
C ALA A 73 -3.22 -0.11 2.28
N ILE A 74 -2.39 -0.79 3.05
CA ILE A 74 -2.41 -2.24 3.25
C ILE A 74 -2.80 -2.48 4.70
N LEU A 75 -4.02 -2.98 4.90
CA LEU A 75 -4.56 -3.30 6.20
C LEU A 75 -4.38 -4.80 6.47
N MET A 76 -3.79 -5.13 7.61
CA MET A 76 -3.62 -6.50 8.05
C MET A 76 -4.90 -6.97 8.74
N CYS A 77 -5.42 -8.13 8.36
CA CYS A 77 -6.65 -8.70 8.90
C CYS A 77 -6.42 -10.10 9.43
N ASP A 78 -7.05 -10.40 10.56
CA ASP A 78 -7.14 -11.78 11.03
C ASP A 78 -8.22 -12.51 10.20
N PRO A 79 -7.86 -13.55 9.45
CA PRO A 79 -8.79 -14.23 8.56
C PRO A 79 -9.87 -15.04 9.29
N GLU A 80 -9.66 -15.45 10.55
CA GLU A 80 -10.68 -16.18 11.33
C GLU A 80 -11.70 -15.25 11.94
N TRP A 81 -11.23 -14.14 12.50
CA TRP A 81 -12.09 -13.20 13.19
C TRP A 81 -12.67 -12.13 12.27
N LYS A 82 -12.13 -11.98 11.04
CA LYS A 82 -12.48 -10.94 10.07
C LYS A 82 -12.40 -9.54 10.66
N ILE A 83 -11.43 -9.34 11.54
CA ILE A 83 -11.12 -8.05 12.15
C ILE A 83 -9.79 -7.57 11.62
N LYS A 84 -9.68 -6.26 11.52
CA LYS A 84 -8.40 -5.61 11.28
C LYS A 84 -7.50 -5.77 12.51
N THR A 85 -6.22 -5.99 12.25
CA THR A 85 -5.17 -6.07 13.27
C THR A 85 -4.48 -4.71 13.41
N GLY A 86 -3.68 -4.53 14.46
CA GLY A 86 -3.16 -3.21 14.84
C GLY A 86 -2.12 -2.59 13.89
N ALA A 87 -1.56 -3.35 12.93
CA ALA A 87 -0.53 -2.88 12.02
C ALA A 87 -1.11 -2.50 10.65
N GLU A 88 -0.70 -1.35 10.15
CA GLU A 88 -1.02 -0.87 8.80
C GLU A 88 0.23 -0.45 8.07
N ILE A 89 0.26 -0.69 6.76
CA ILE A 89 1.34 -0.22 5.91
C ILE A 89 0.78 0.75 4.88
N LEU A 90 1.36 1.95 4.83
CA LEU A 90 1.00 2.98 3.87
C LEU A 90 2.10 3.10 2.82
N VAL A 91 1.73 2.82 1.58
CA VAL A 91 2.64 2.79 0.43
C VAL A 91 2.66 4.15 -0.24
N PHE A 92 3.88 4.64 -0.50
CA PHE A 92 4.17 5.89 -1.19
C PHE A 92 5.00 5.60 -2.43
N ILE A 93 4.38 5.65 -3.59
CA ILE A 93 5.00 5.42 -4.89
C ILE A 93 5.53 6.75 -5.41
N HIS A 94 6.80 6.79 -5.80
CA HIS A 94 7.43 7.98 -6.35
C HIS A 94 6.74 8.43 -7.65
N ARG A 95 6.32 9.69 -7.71
CA ARG A 95 5.61 10.27 -8.86
C ARG A 95 6.57 10.97 -9.81
N ALA A 96 6.15 11.12 -11.07
CA ALA A 96 6.91 11.91 -12.04
C ALA A 96 7.06 13.36 -11.55
N HIS A 97 8.28 13.90 -11.65
CA HIS A 97 8.65 15.26 -11.21
C HIS A 97 8.52 15.54 -9.70
N GLU A 98 8.28 14.52 -8.89
CA GLU A 98 8.30 14.63 -7.42
C GLU A 98 9.77 14.69 -6.93
N ASP A 99 10.09 15.59 -6.00
CA ASP A 99 11.38 15.56 -5.30
C ASP A 99 11.23 14.94 -3.90
N PHE A 100 12.36 14.75 -3.21
CA PHE A 100 12.39 14.11 -1.90
C PHE A 100 11.47 14.80 -0.88
N SER A 101 11.44 16.13 -0.86
CA SER A 101 10.58 16.90 0.05
C SER A 101 9.10 16.67 -0.19
N ASP A 102 8.71 16.47 -1.44
CA ASP A 102 7.33 16.24 -1.83
C ASP A 102 6.89 14.83 -1.39
N LEU A 103 7.72 13.82 -1.74
CA LEU A 103 7.51 12.43 -1.35
C LEU A 103 7.45 12.25 0.17
N LEU A 104 8.39 12.85 0.89
CA LEU A 104 8.40 12.82 2.36
C LEU A 104 7.26 13.65 2.95
N GLY A 105 6.92 14.77 2.33
CA GLY A 105 5.83 15.65 2.75
C GLY A 105 4.49 14.92 2.77
N ARG A 106 4.24 14.06 1.78
CA ARG A 106 3.08 13.16 1.75
C ARG A 106 3.03 12.25 2.97
N TRP A 107 4.13 11.59 3.32
CA TRP A 107 4.19 10.78 4.54
C TRP A 107 3.90 11.61 5.79
N ARG A 108 4.57 12.76 5.97
CA ARG A 108 4.36 13.61 7.15
C ARG A 108 2.93 14.12 7.26
N GLN A 109 2.32 14.50 6.14
CA GLN A 109 0.93 14.94 6.13
C GLN A 109 -0.03 13.81 6.48
N THR A 110 0.21 12.59 5.98
CA THR A 110 -0.54 11.41 6.39
C THR A 110 -0.42 11.17 7.89
N GLN A 111 0.78 11.27 8.47
CA GLN A 111 0.95 11.13 9.93
C GLN A 111 0.13 12.17 10.70
N VAL A 112 0.13 13.44 10.29
CA VAL A 112 -0.67 14.49 10.94
C VAL A 112 -2.17 14.17 10.87
N PHE A 113 -2.66 13.65 9.75
CA PHE A 113 -4.07 13.27 9.64
C PHE A 113 -4.43 12.09 10.54
N LEU A 114 -3.57 11.07 10.58
CA LEU A 114 -3.81 9.84 11.32
C LEU A 114 -3.45 9.91 12.81
N ASP A 115 -2.96 11.06 13.30
CA ASP A 115 -2.78 11.34 14.73
C ASP A 115 -4.13 11.53 15.45
N ASN A 116 -5.19 11.86 14.70
CA ASN A 116 -6.56 11.90 15.22
C ASN A 116 -7.20 10.52 15.10
N ASP A 117 -8.26 10.25 15.88
CA ASP A 117 -9.06 9.05 15.66
C ASP A 117 -9.63 9.04 14.23
N TYR A 118 -9.50 7.92 13.53
CA TYR A 118 -9.96 7.79 12.16
C TYR A 118 -10.60 6.43 11.89
N GLU A 119 -11.43 6.38 10.85
CA GLU A 119 -12.06 5.17 10.35
C GLU A 119 -11.83 5.07 8.86
N TRP A 120 -11.41 3.90 8.39
CA TRP A 120 -11.24 3.63 6.96
C TRP A 120 -12.59 3.57 6.25
N LEU A 121 -12.70 4.24 5.10
CA LEU A 121 -13.79 4.01 4.18
C LEU A 121 -13.53 2.70 3.42
N MET A 122 -14.06 1.61 3.96
CA MET A 122 -13.77 0.26 3.47
C MET A 122 -14.32 0.01 2.05
N PRO A 123 -13.57 -0.72 1.19
CA PRO A 123 -14.10 -1.23 -0.07
C PRO A 123 -15.35 -2.09 0.16
N LEU A 124 -16.28 -2.12 -0.81
CA LEU A 124 -17.58 -2.79 -0.67
C LEU A 124 -17.48 -4.24 -0.17
N ARG A 125 -16.53 -5.01 -0.71
CA ARG A 125 -16.26 -6.42 -0.32
C ARG A 125 -15.93 -6.55 1.18
N HIS A 126 -15.32 -5.53 1.77
CA HIS A 126 -14.83 -5.51 3.15
C HIS A 126 -15.60 -4.55 4.05
N SER A 127 -16.78 -4.08 3.60
CA SER A 127 -17.63 -3.12 4.33
C SER A 127 -18.09 -3.60 5.71
N HIS A 128 -18.06 -4.91 5.96
CA HIS A 128 -18.42 -5.54 7.23
C HIS A 128 -17.28 -5.54 8.25
N ILE A 129 -16.06 -5.16 7.86
CA ILE A 129 -14.88 -5.17 8.74
C ILE A 129 -14.79 -3.82 9.45
N LEU A 130 -14.88 -3.85 10.78
CA LEU A 130 -14.66 -2.68 11.62
C LEU A 130 -13.20 -2.24 11.51
N SER A 131 -12.96 -1.04 10.99
CA SER A 131 -11.63 -0.56 10.61
C SER A 131 -11.34 0.82 11.22
N GLU A 132 -11.32 0.88 12.54
CA GLU A 132 -11.00 2.08 13.31
C GLU A 132 -9.51 2.11 13.66
N GLY A 133 -8.82 3.18 13.28
CA GLY A 133 -7.45 3.51 13.68
C GLY A 133 -6.41 2.40 13.47
N ALA A 134 -5.16 2.67 13.83
CA ALA A 134 -4.19 1.60 13.98
C ALA A 134 -3.38 1.82 15.24
N ASN A 135 -2.88 0.72 15.80
CA ASN A 135 -1.92 0.79 16.88
C ASN A 135 -0.58 1.29 16.35
N THR A 136 -0.22 0.91 15.11
CA THR A 136 1.02 1.35 14.49
C THR A 136 0.89 1.44 12.98
N ILE A 137 1.35 2.56 12.44
CA ILE A 137 1.32 2.89 11.01
C ILE A 137 2.76 2.89 10.49
N TYR A 138 3.00 2.12 9.44
CA TYR A 138 4.31 1.91 8.85
C TYR A 138 4.37 2.47 7.43
N PRO A 139 5.32 3.35 7.07
CA PRO A 139 5.47 3.78 5.69
C PRO A 139 6.24 2.72 4.89
N LEU A 140 5.94 2.58 3.61
CA LEU A 140 6.80 1.88 2.64
C LEU A 140 6.92 2.74 1.37
N PHE A 141 8.13 3.10 0.98
CA PHE A 141 8.36 3.89 -0.22
C PHE A 141 8.70 2.99 -1.41
N VAL A 142 8.03 3.20 -2.54
CA VAL A 142 8.36 2.53 -3.80
C VAL A 142 9.03 3.53 -4.71
N VAL A 143 10.29 3.26 -5.05
CA VAL A 143 11.08 4.06 -5.98
C VAL A 143 11.44 3.21 -7.20
N PHE A 144 11.92 3.85 -8.27
CA PHE A 144 12.26 3.20 -9.53
C PHE A 144 13.77 3.33 -9.77
N SER A 145 14.30 2.53 -10.70
CA SER A 145 15.70 2.65 -11.14
C SER A 145 16.07 4.06 -11.61
N GLU A 146 15.09 4.81 -12.13
CA GLU A 146 15.21 6.17 -12.65
C GLU A 146 15.02 7.23 -11.56
N THR A 147 14.64 6.84 -10.34
CA THR A 147 14.54 7.76 -9.21
C THR A 147 15.91 8.38 -8.93
N LEU A 148 15.93 9.72 -8.83
CA LEU A 148 17.15 10.49 -8.63
C LEU A 148 17.84 10.09 -7.32
N GLU A 149 19.17 9.95 -7.37
CA GLU A 149 19.98 9.48 -6.23
C GLU A 149 19.74 10.28 -4.95
N ARG A 150 19.50 11.59 -5.06
CA ARG A 150 19.21 12.45 -3.90
C ARG A 150 17.96 12.01 -3.12
N ILE A 151 16.95 11.47 -3.80
CA ILE A 151 15.72 10.97 -3.17
C ILE A 151 16.04 9.70 -2.39
N GLN A 152 16.78 8.77 -3.01
CA GLN A 152 17.21 7.53 -2.35
C GLN A 152 18.09 7.82 -1.13
N ARG A 153 19.07 8.73 -1.27
CA ARG A 153 19.91 9.20 -0.15
C ARG A 153 19.09 9.86 0.95
N GLY A 154 18.05 10.62 0.61
CA GLY A 154 17.13 11.20 1.57
C GLY A 154 16.36 10.15 2.36
N LEU A 155 15.84 9.10 1.68
CA LEU A 155 15.14 7.99 2.33
C LEU A 155 16.08 7.21 3.26
N VAL A 156 17.30 6.90 2.82
CA VAL A 156 18.34 6.28 3.65
C VAL A 156 18.67 7.14 4.88
N GLY A 157 18.92 8.44 4.67
CA GLY A 157 19.27 9.36 5.75
C GLY A 157 18.14 9.62 6.75
N ALA A 158 16.88 9.39 6.35
CA ALA A 158 15.71 9.46 7.21
C ALA A 158 15.33 8.11 7.85
N GLU A 159 16.12 7.05 7.59
CA GLU A 159 15.85 5.68 8.05
C GLU A 159 14.46 5.16 7.61
N LEU A 160 14.01 5.59 6.43
CA LEU A 160 12.70 5.20 5.88
C LEU A 160 12.86 3.99 4.95
N PRO A 161 12.03 2.96 5.10
CA PRO A 161 12.13 1.77 4.28
C PRO A 161 11.61 2.03 2.88
N PHE A 162 12.40 1.61 1.89
CA PHE A 162 12.03 1.71 0.50
C PHE A 162 12.45 0.48 -0.28
N ILE A 163 11.76 0.24 -1.38
CA ILE A 163 12.09 -0.79 -2.36
C ILE A 163 12.27 -0.14 -3.73
N ILE A 164 13.22 -0.67 -4.50
CA ILE A 164 13.47 -0.23 -5.88
C ILE A 164 12.73 -1.22 -6.79
N GLN A 165 11.67 -0.77 -7.44
CA GLN A 165 10.97 -1.60 -8.41
C GLN A 165 11.84 -1.75 -9.66
N THR A 166 12.21 -2.99 -9.96
CA THR A 166 12.92 -3.35 -11.18
C THR A 166 11.93 -3.90 -12.21
N PRO A 167 11.97 -3.43 -13.47
CA PRO A 167 11.05 -3.89 -14.52
C PRO A 167 11.04 -5.41 -14.76
N ASP A 168 12.14 -6.13 -14.48
CA ASP A 168 12.26 -7.57 -14.74
C ASP A 168 11.41 -8.45 -13.81
N LEU A 169 10.95 -7.93 -12.66
CA LEU A 169 10.02 -8.65 -11.78
C LEU A 169 8.59 -8.74 -12.35
N LEU A 170 8.30 -8.01 -13.44
CA LEU A 170 6.97 -7.94 -14.06
C LEU A 170 6.64 -9.16 -14.93
N LEU A 171 7.59 -10.08 -15.17
CA LEU A 171 7.41 -11.20 -16.12
C LEU A 171 7.42 -12.59 -15.51
N GLU A 172 7.93 -12.80 -14.29
CA GLU A 172 8.28 -14.17 -13.85
C GLU A 172 7.19 -14.95 -13.10
N GLU A 173 6.05 -14.37 -12.69
CA GLU A 173 5.05 -15.15 -11.90
C GLU A 173 3.65 -15.32 -12.52
N ASN A 174 3.32 -14.82 -13.73
CA ASN A 174 1.91 -14.80 -14.19
C ASN A 174 1.57 -15.28 -15.61
N PHE A 175 2.46 -15.92 -16.38
CA PHE A 175 2.10 -16.32 -17.75
C PHE A 175 2.17 -17.81 -18.11
N THR A 176 2.64 -18.70 -17.24
CA THR A 176 2.85 -20.10 -17.64
C THR A 176 1.67 -21.05 -17.39
N ASP A 177 0.67 -20.71 -16.56
CA ASP A 177 -0.34 -21.69 -16.14
C ASP A 177 -1.82 -21.37 -16.48
N ILE A 178 -2.13 -20.30 -17.21
CA ILE A 178 -3.55 -19.89 -17.42
C ILE A 178 -4.09 -20.12 -18.85
N PHE A 179 -3.26 -20.46 -19.83
CA PHE A 179 -3.75 -20.72 -21.20
C PHE A 179 -3.29 -22.06 -21.77
N SER A 180 -3.80 -23.16 -21.20
CA SER A 180 -4.00 -24.39 -21.97
C SER A 180 -5.48 -24.47 -22.38
N PRO A 181 -5.83 -24.27 -23.66
CA PRO A 181 -7.17 -24.57 -24.12
C PRO A 181 -7.34 -26.09 -24.21
N GLU A 182 -8.11 -26.66 -23.29
CA GLU A 182 -8.63 -28.03 -23.45
C GLU A 182 -9.45 -28.10 -24.74
N VAL A 183 -8.98 -28.90 -25.70
CA VAL A 183 -9.74 -29.24 -26.90
C VAL A 183 -10.74 -30.35 -26.50
N PRO A 184 -12.06 -30.17 -26.73
CA PRO A 184 -13.03 -31.20 -26.40
C PRO A 184 -12.93 -32.38 -27.39
N PRO A 185 -13.12 -33.63 -26.94
CA PRO A 185 -13.07 -34.81 -27.81
C PRO A 185 -14.34 -34.92 -28.67
N ALA A 186 -14.15 -35.39 -29.91
CA ALA A 186 -15.21 -35.84 -30.82
C ALA A 186 -15.08 -37.36 -31.04
#